data_AF-A0AB33T1C6-F1
#
_entry.id   AF-A0AB33T1C6-F1
#
_cell.length_a   1.000
_cell.length_b   1.000
_cell.length_c   1.000
_cell.angle_alpha   90.00
_cell.angle_beta   90.00
_cell.angle_gamma   90.00
#
_symmetry.space_group_name_H-M   'P 1'
#
loop_
_entity.id
_entity.type
_entity.pdbx_description
1 polymer ?
#
loop_
_entity_poly.entity_id
_entity_poly.type
_entity_poly.pdbx_seq_one_letter_code
_entity_poly.pdbx_strand_id
1 'polypeptide(L)'
;MSDNRDAVAHVAMYALMGKALKDQENQGRSYLVDSMEVGDAVVGRANGLPVGRAVKSVRTDAKVVDDKALLRWVKANHPDEVETVEQVRPAFLDQLRKAGELSDGETPLIVLVEGNPYVTVKPTEHTEQVIRELLARGKFSLEGRAALDAAVVEVEQ
;
A
#
# COMPACT_ATOMS: atom_id res chain seq x y z
N MET A 1 31.98 -4.38 5.79
CA MET A 1 30.99 -4.34 4.70
C MET A 1 29.82 -5.16 5.17
N SER A 2 28.67 -4.53 5.36
CA SER A 2 27.52 -5.21 5.90
C SER A 2 26.96 -6.21 4.87
N ASP A 3 26.83 -7.48 5.20
CA ASP A 3 26.50 -8.54 4.24
C ASP A 3 25.11 -8.29 3.63
N ASN A 4 24.93 -8.62 2.35
CA ASN A 4 23.61 -8.64 1.70
C ASN A 4 22.63 -9.53 2.48
N ARG A 5 23.15 -10.56 3.18
CA ARG A 5 22.37 -11.41 4.09
C ARG A 5 21.73 -10.62 5.23
N ASP A 6 22.51 -9.78 5.90
CA ASP A 6 21.99 -8.91 6.97
C ASP A 6 20.93 -7.98 6.41
N ALA A 7 21.20 -7.35 5.26
CA ALA A 7 20.25 -6.44 4.62
C ALA A 7 18.91 -7.13 4.29
N VAL A 8 18.94 -8.38 3.81
CA VAL A 8 17.74 -9.18 3.58
C VAL A 8 16.99 -9.45 4.88
N ALA A 9 17.68 -9.84 5.95
CA ALA A 9 17.07 -10.06 7.26
C ALA A 9 16.37 -8.80 7.78
N HIS A 10 17.05 -7.65 7.70
CA HIS A 10 16.47 -6.35 8.07
C HIS A 10 15.20 -6.05 7.29
N VAL A 11 15.25 -6.11 5.96
CA VAL A 11 14.08 -5.79 5.12
C VAL A 11 12.93 -6.75 5.39
N ALA A 12 13.20 -8.05 5.55
CA ALA A 12 12.18 -9.04 5.89
C ALA A 12 11.50 -8.72 7.23
N MET A 13 12.29 -8.39 8.26
CA MET A 13 11.74 -8.06 9.58
C MET A 13 10.87 -6.80 9.55
N TYR A 14 11.35 -5.72 8.94
CA TYR A 14 10.59 -4.48 8.83
C TYR A 14 9.32 -4.64 7.97
N ALA A 15 9.39 -5.42 6.89
CA ALA A 15 8.22 -5.69 6.04
C ALA A 15 7.13 -6.46 6.81
N LEU A 16 7.50 -7.50 7.55
CA LEU A 16 6.55 -8.27 8.35
C LEU A 16 5.96 -7.43 9.48
N MET A 17 6.77 -6.66 10.17
CA MET A 17 6.30 -5.76 11.23
C MET A 17 5.40 -4.65 10.67
N GLY A 18 5.72 -4.08 9.51
CA GLY A 18 4.89 -3.09 8.86
C GLY A 18 3.49 -3.64 8.54
N LYS A 19 3.42 -4.88 8.05
CA LYS A 19 2.15 -5.59 7.88
C LYS A 19 1.41 -5.78 9.21
N ALA A 20 2.08 -6.32 10.24
CA ALA A 20 1.47 -6.58 11.54
C ALA A 20 0.95 -5.30 12.23
N LEU A 21 1.71 -4.20 12.16
CA LEU A 21 1.30 -2.90 12.67
C LEU A 21 0.08 -2.37 11.91
N LYS A 22 0.03 -2.57 10.59
CA LYS A 22 -1.13 -2.19 9.78
C LYS A 22 -2.37 -3.00 10.14
N ASP A 23 -2.21 -4.30 10.37
CA ASP A 23 -3.28 -5.18 10.80
C ASP A 23 -3.83 -4.75 12.18
N GLN A 24 -2.94 -4.44 13.13
CA GLN A 24 -3.32 -3.91 14.45
C GLN A 24 -4.00 -2.53 14.36
N GLU A 25 -3.51 -1.62 13.53
CA GLU A 25 -4.15 -0.33 13.27
C GLU A 25 -5.57 -0.52 12.74
N ASN A 26 -5.75 -1.41 11.76
CA ASN A 26 -7.04 -1.70 11.16
C ASN A 26 -8.01 -2.32 12.18
N GLN A 27 -7.52 -3.23 13.03
CA GLN A 27 -8.31 -3.81 14.11
C GLN A 27 -8.76 -2.74 15.11
N GLY A 28 -7.87 -1.84 15.51
CA GLY A 28 -8.18 -0.71 16.38
C GLY A 28 -9.18 0.26 15.75
N ARG A 29 -9.05 0.56 14.45
CA ARG A 29 -10.03 1.36 13.70
C ARG A 29 -11.40 0.69 13.65
N SER A 30 -11.46 -0.62 13.38
CA SER A 30 -12.73 -1.37 13.37
C SER A 30 -13.41 -1.27 14.72
N TYR A 31 -12.66 -1.47 15.81
CA TYR A 31 -13.19 -1.32 17.16
C TYR A 31 -13.78 0.07 17.40
N LEU A 32 -13.11 1.15 16.97
CA LEU A 32 -13.63 2.52 17.10
C LEU A 32 -14.89 2.73 16.25
N VAL A 33 -14.96 2.14 15.05
CA VAL A 33 -16.16 2.18 14.22
C VAL A 33 -17.33 1.47 14.91
N ASP A 34 -17.10 0.34 15.57
CA ASP A 34 -18.16 -0.45 16.21
C ASP A 34 -18.61 0.16 17.56
N SER A 35 -17.69 0.80 18.28
CA SER A 35 -17.94 1.30 19.65
C SER A 35 -18.39 2.76 19.73
N MET A 36 -18.08 3.61 18.74
CA MET A 36 -18.45 5.03 18.77
C MET A 36 -19.81 5.28 18.08
N GLU A 37 -20.54 6.27 18.56
CA GLU A 37 -21.70 6.81 17.86
C GLU A 37 -21.28 7.87 16.83
N VAL A 38 -22.12 8.11 15.82
CA VAL A 38 -21.86 9.17 14.83
C VAL A 38 -21.97 10.52 15.52
N GLY A 39 -20.94 11.36 15.39
CA GLY A 39 -20.81 12.64 16.09
C GLY A 39 -19.87 12.60 17.28
N ASP A 40 -19.51 11.40 17.77
CA ASP A 40 -18.59 11.26 18.89
C ASP A 40 -17.17 11.73 18.54
N ALA A 41 -16.50 12.27 19.57
CA ALA A 41 -15.08 12.57 19.54
C ALA A 41 -14.40 12.04 20.80
N VAL A 42 -13.34 11.23 20.64
CA VAL A 42 -12.58 10.63 21.74
C VAL A 42 -11.10 10.97 21.59
N VAL A 43 -10.44 11.29 22.69
CA VAL A 43 -8.98 11.51 22.74
C VAL A 43 -8.31 10.36 23.47
N GLY A 44 -7.46 9.62 22.77
CA GLY A 44 -6.61 8.60 23.35
C GLY A 44 -5.40 9.23 24.05
N ARG A 45 -5.09 8.74 25.26
CA ARG A 45 -3.95 9.20 26.05
C ARG A 45 -3.05 8.03 26.43
N ALA A 46 -1.74 8.25 26.41
CA ALA A 46 -0.74 7.34 26.96
C ALA A 46 0.27 8.15 27.78
N ASN A 47 0.66 7.63 28.95
CA ASN A 47 1.54 8.34 29.90
C ASN A 47 1.05 9.76 30.24
N GLY A 48 -0.27 9.94 30.36
CA GLY A 48 -0.91 11.23 30.60
C GLY A 48 -0.97 12.18 29.40
N LEU A 49 -0.26 11.89 28.32
CA LEU A 49 -0.18 12.72 27.12
C LEU A 49 -1.21 12.30 26.06
N PRO A 50 -1.84 13.24 25.34
CA PRO A 50 -2.69 12.91 24.20
C PRO A 50 -1.84 12.33 23.06
N VAL A 51 -2.22 11.15 22.58
CA VAL A 51 -1.51 10.42 21.51
C VAL A 51 -2.35 10.25 20.24
N GLY A 52 -3.66 10.51 20.32
CA GLY A 52 -4.53 10.45 19.15
C GLY A 52 -5.93 10.99 19.44
N ARG A 53 -6.65 11.34 18.39
CA ARG A 53 -8.06 11.74 18.44
C ARG A 53 -8.84 11.00 17.36
N ALA A 54 -9.96 10.41 17.74
CA ALA A 54 -10.92 9.80 16.83
C ALA A 54 -12.19 10.64 16.77
N VAL A 55 -12.77 10.76 15.58
CA VAL A 55 -14.10 11.36 15.36
C VAL A 55 -14.83 10.46 14.38
N LYS A 56 -16.06 10.04 14.71
CA LYS A 56 -16.88 9.24 13.79
C LYS A 56 -17.87 10.16 13.08
N SER A 57 -17.75 10.27 11.76
CA SER A 57 -18.64 11.04 10.91
C SER A 57 -19.23 10.16 9.81
N VAL A 58 -20.38 10.57 9.27
CA VAL A 58 -20.98 9.97 8.08
C VAL A 58 -20.73 10.90 6.91
N ARG A 59 -20.20 10.34 5.82
CA ARG A 59 -20.10 11.04 4.53
C ARG A 59 -21.33 10.69 3.71
N THR A 60 -22.03 11.71 3.23
CA THR A 60 -23.11 11.54 2.27
C THR A 60 -22.57 11.80 0.88
N ASP A 61 -22.55 10.77 0.04
CA ASP A 61 -22.17 10.87 -1.37
C ASP A 61 -23.38 10.58 -2.25
N ALA A 62 -23.58 11.41 -3.28
CA ALA A 62 -24.45 11.05 -4.38
C ALA A 62 -23.75 9.99 -5.24
N LYS A 63 -24.47 8.92 -5.58
CA LYS A 63 -23.98 7.87 -6.48
C LYS A 63 -24.85 7.81 -7.72
N VAL A 64 -24.21 7.66 -8.87
CA VAL A 64 -24.91 7.30 -10.10
C VAL A 64 -25.37 5.85 -9.93
N VAL A 65 -26.68 5.63 -10.03
CA VAL A 65 -27.30 4.30 -9.90
C VAL A 65 -27.47 3.59 -11.24
N ASP A 66 -27.50 4.35 -12.33
CA ASP A 66 -27.58 3.86 -13.71
C ASP A 66 -26.87 4.84 -14.65
N ASP A 67 -25.62 4.52 -14.99
CA ASP A 67 -24.79 5.32 -15.88
C ASP A 67 -25.40 5.46 -17.28
N LYS A 68 -26.13 4.45 -17.76
CA LYS A 68 -26.75 4.48 -19.09
C LYS A 68 -27.98 5.38 -19.11
N ALA A 69 -28.80 5.34 -18.06
CA ALA A 69 -29.92 6.27 -17.91
C ALA A 69 -29.41 7.70 -17.76
N LEU A 70 -28.38 7.93 -16.93
CA LEU A 70 -27.76 9.24 -16.77
C LEU A 70 -27.21 9.75 -18.10
N LEU A 71 -26.40 8.96 -18.81
CA LEU A 71 -25.84 9.36 -20.11
C LEU A 71 -26.93 9.69 -21.13
N ARG A 72 -28.02 8.92 -21.19
CA ARG A 72 -29.16 9.23 -22.08
C ARG A 72 -29.83 10.55 -21.70
N TRP A 73 -30.01 10.81 -20.42
CA TRP A 73 -30.59 12.06 -19.94
C TRP A 73 -29.66 13.25 -20.22
N VAL A 74 -28.35 13.13 -19.96
CA VAL A 74 -27.37 14.18 -20.25
C VAL A 74 -27.32 14.45 -21.75
N LYS A 75 -27.27 13.42 -22.61
CA LYS A 75 -27.34 13.60 -24.08
C LYS A 75 -28.58 14.36 -24.55
N ALA A 76 -29.72 14.20 -23.87
CA ALA A 76 -30.96 14.85 -24.24
C ALA A 76 -31.09 16.29 -23.70
N ASN A 77 -30.53 16.59 -22.52
CA ASN A 77 -30.74 17.85 -21.80
C ASN A 77 -29.51 18.77 -21.82
N HIS A 78 -28.30 18.21 -21.86
CA HIS A 78 -27.00 18.88 -21.82
C HIS A 78 -26.01 18.21 -22.80
N PRO A 79 -26.27 18.26 -24.11
CA PRO A 79 -25.48 17.51 -25.10
C PRO A 79 -24.02 17.98 -25.22
N ASP A 80 -23.74 19.23 -24.87
CA ASP A 80 -22.41 19.84 -24.81
C ASP A 80 -21.53 19.28 -23.69
N GLU A 81 -22.14 18.65 -22.68
CA GLU A 81 -21.44 17.98 -21.57
C GLU A 81 -21.08 16.51 -21.91
N VAL A 82 -21.24 16.07 -23.17
CA VAL A 82 -20.91 14.71 -23.62
C VAL A 82 -19.76 14.70 -24.60
N GLU A 83 -18.62 14.20 -24.14
CA GLU A 83 -17.44 14.00 -24.98
C GLU A 83 -17.46 12.64 -25.71
N THR A 84 -17.02 12.62 -26.96
CA THR A 84 -16.75 11.39 -27.72
C THR A 84 -15.26 11.33 -28.06
N VAL A 85 -14.56 10.30 -27.58
CA VAL A 85 -13.10 10.15 -27.75
C VAL A 85 -12.79 8.95 -28.64
N GLU A 86 -11.96 9.17 -29.67
CA GLU A 86 -11.37 8.09 -30.48
C GLU A 86 -10.17 7.47 -29.75
N GLN A 87 -10.14 6.15 -29.61
CA GLN A 87 -9.07 5.45 -28.92
C GLN A 87 -8.79 4.08 -29.52
N VAL A 88 -7.55 3.61 -29.42
CA VAL A 88 -7.18 2.23 -29.73
C VAL A 88 -7.87 1.30 -28.74
N ARG A 89 -8.55 0.26 -29.24
CA ARG A 89 -9.25 -0.71 -28.38
C ARG A 89 -8.26 -1.31 -27.36
N PRO A 90 -8.55 -1.30 -26.04
CA PRO A 90 -7.60 -1.72 -25.01
C PRO A 90 -6.99 -3.11 -25.23
N ALA A 91 -7.81 -4.09 -25.63
CA ALA A 91 -7.34 -5.44 -25.89
C ALA A 91 -6.34 -5.51 -27.05
N PHE A 92 -6.50 -4.67 -28.08
CA PHE A 92 -5.56 -4.60 -29.19
C PHE A 92 -4.27 -3.88 -28.79
N LEU A 93 -4.38 -2.80 -28.00
CA LEU A 93 -3.22 -2.11 -27.45
C LEU A 93 -2.36 -3.04 -26.57
N ASP A 94 -2.99 -3.89 -25.76
CA ASP A 94 -2.28 -4.89 -24.94
C ASP A 94 -1.56 -5.94 -25.78
N GLN A 95 -2.14 -6.34 -26.93
CA GLN A 95 -1.47 -7.23 -27.88
C GLN A 95 -0.23 -6.57 -28.47
N LEU A 96 -0.32 -5.29 -28.86
CA LEU A 96 0.81 -4.53 -29.39
C LEU A 96 1.93 -4.38 -28.35
N ARG A 97 1.59 -4.06 -27.10
CA ARG A 97 2.58 -3.96 -25.99
C ARG A 97 3.32 -5.27 -25.74
N LYS A 98 2.62 -6.41 -25.85
CA LYS A 98 3.23 -7.74 -25.70
C LYS A 98 4.15 -8.12 -26.87
N ALA A 99 3.86 -7.60 -28.07
CA ALA A 99 4.69 -7.83 -29.24
C ALA A 99 6.04 -7.08 -29.16
N GLY A 100 6.13 -6.06 -28.30
CA GLY A 100 7.36 -5.30 -28.05
C GLY A 100 7.34 -3.95 -28.77
N GLU A 101 8.49 -3.54 -29.28
CA GLU A 101 8.63 -2.26 -29.96
C GLU A 101 7.82 -2.21 -31.26
N LEU A 102 7.26 -1.03 -31.56
CA LEU A 102 6.48 -0.77 -32.76
C LEU A 102 6.89 0.58 -33.33
N SER A 103 7.06 0.65 -34.65
CA SER A 103 7.36 1.88 -35.41
C SER A 103 6.54 1.90 -36.69
N ASP A 104 6.17 3.08 -37.16
CA ASP A 104 5.59 3.28 -38.50
C ASP A 104 6.65 3.48 -39.60
N GLY A 105 7.93 3.34 -39.26
CA GLY A 105 9.07 3.49 -40.15
C GLY A 105 9.91 4.73 -39.81
N GLU A 106 9.28 5.83 -39.37
CA GLU A 106 9.97 7.06 -38.98
C GLU A 106 9.79 7.36 -37.48
N THR A 107 8.61 7.06 -36.94
CA THR A 107 8.23 7.38 -35.57
C THR A 107 8.10 6.12 -34.73
N PRO A 108 8.83 6.01 -33.60
CA PRO A 108 8.56 4.95 -32.64
C PRO A 108 7.19 5.16 -31.99
N LEU A 109 6.30 4.16 -32.13
CA LEU A 109 4.94 4.15 -31.60
C LEU A 109 4.85 3.43 -30.24
N ILE A 110 5.68 2.41 -30.03
CA ILE A 110 5.85 1.71 -28.75
C ILE A 110 7.35 1.44 -28.58
N VAL A 111 7.89 1.79 -27.40
CA VAL A 111 9.31 1.60 -27.06
C VAL A 111 9.44 0.78 -25.78
N LEU A 112 10.49 -0.01 -25.67
CA LEU A 112 10.86 -0.65 -24.41
C LEU A 112 11.62 0.37 -23.55
N VAL A 113 11.13 0.60 -22.34
CA VAL A 113 11.81 1.43 -21.35
C VAL A 113 12.39 0.52 -20.29
N GLU A 114 13.72 0.55 -20.13
CA GLU A 114 14.38 -0.16 -19.04
C GLU A 114 13.99 0.51 -17.71
N GLY A 115 13.36 -0.27 -16.83
CA GLY A 115 12.97 0.21 -15.51
C GLY A 115 14.16 0.25 -14.54
N ASN A 116 14.02 1.02 -13.47
CA ASN A 116 15.01 0.99 -12.40
C ASN A 116 15.08 -0.42 -11.79
N PRO A 117 16.28 -0.96 -11.50
CA PRO A 117 16.41 -2.23 -10.83
C PRO A 117 15.71 -2.19 -9.47
N TYR A 118 14.98 -3.26 -9.13
CA TYR A 118 14.28 -3.40 -7.85
C TYR A 118 14.57 -4.76 -7.24
N VAL A 119 14.54 -4.84 -5.90
CA VAL A 119 14.69 -6.08 -5.15
C VAL A 119 13.39 -6.40 -4.42
N THR A 120 12.98 -7.66 -4.44
CA THR A 120 11.85 -8.15 -3.65
C THR A 120 12.37 -9.02 -2.51
N VAL A 121 12.05 -8.66 -1.27
CA VAL A 121 12.36 -9.46 -0.09
C VAL A 121 11.05 -9.96 0.51
N LYS A 122 10.95 -11.27 0.74
CA LYS A 122 9.78 -11.89 1.35
C LYS A 122 10.15 -12.45 2.72
N PRO A 123 9.43 -12.08 3.80
CA PRO A 123 9.56 -12.72 5.09
C PRO A 123 9.32 -14.23 5.00
N THR A 124 10.09 -15.00 5.74
CA THR A 124 9.89 -16.45 5.93
C THR A 124 9.02 -16.73 7.16
N GLU A 125 8.60 -17.98 7.34
CA GLU A 125 7.86 -18.41 8.53
C GLU A 125 8.61 -18.15 9.85
N HIS A 126 9.94 -18.18 9.85
CA HIS A 126 10.77 -17.90 11.03
C HIS A 126 10.88 -16.41 11.36
N THR A 127 10.54 -15.51 10.42
CA THR A 127 10.71 -14.06 10.62
C THR A 127 9.88 -13.58 11.81
N GLU A 128 8.68 -14.13 11.99
CA GLU A 128 7.81 -13.76 13.10
C GLU A 128 8.42 -14.14 14.46
N GLN A 129 8.96 -15.35 14.56
CA GLN A 129 9.61 -15.83 15.78
C GLN A 129 10.77 -14.91 16.17
N VAL A 130 11.64 -14.58 15.21
CA VAL A 130 12.80 -13.71 15.46
C VAL A 130 12.38 -12.32 15.93
N ILE A 131 11.38 -11.71 15.27
CA ILE A 131 10.85 -10.39 15.70
C ILE A 131 10.32 -10.46 17.14
N ARG A 132 9.54 -11.50 17.47
CA ARG A 132 8.98 -11.67 18.83
C ARG A 132 10.08 -11.76 19.89
N GLU A 133 11.14 -12.53 19.63
CA GLU A 133 12.27 -12.66 20.54
C GLU A 133 13.03 -11.34 20.72
N LEU A 134 13.27 -10.61 19.62
CA LEU A 134 13.96 -9.32 19.67
C LEU A 134 13.15 -8.26 20.42
N LEU A 135 11.83 -8.21 20.21
CA LEU A 135 10.94 -7.32 20.95
C LEU A 135 10.90 -7.67 22.44
N ALA A 136 10.77 -8.96 22.79
CA ALA A 136 10.76 -9.42 24.17
C ALA A 136 12.04 -9.06 24.94
N ARG A 137 13.18 -9.01 24.24
CA ARG A 137 14.49 -8.64 24.79
C ARG A 137 14.78 -7.14 24.71
N GLY A 138 13.89 -6.32 24.16
CA GLY A 138 14.12 -4.90 23.93
C GLY A 138 15.25 -4.61 22.93
N LYS A 139 15.57 -5.56 22.05
CA LYS A 139 16.65 -5.48 21.05
C LYS A 139 16.18 -5.10 19.66
N PHE A 140 14.90 -4.76 19.51
CA PHE A 140 14.34 -4.29 18.25
C PHE A 140 14.07 -2.78 18.34
N SER A 141 14.45 -2.01 17.32
CA SER A 141 14.14 -0.57 17.25
C SER A 141 13.70 -0.19 15.83
N LEU A 142 12.97 0.92 15.76
CA LEU A 142 12.50 1.54 14.52
C LEU A 142 13.56 2.42 13.85
N GLU A 143 14.68 2.69 14.52
CA GLU A 143 15.75 3.58 14.03
C GLU A 143 16.67 2.95 12.96
N GLY A 144 16.28 1.79 12.42
CA GLY A 144 17.00 1.15 11.33
C GLY A 144 18.18 0.29 11.81
N ARG A 145 19.20 0.17 10.97
CA ARG A 145 20.23 -0.88 11.05
C ARG A 145 21.02 -0.90 12.35
N ALA A 146 21.27 0.26 12.95
CA ALA A 146 22.12 0.43 14.13
C ALA A 146 21.61 -0.29 15.40
N ALA A 147 20.36 -0.76 15.40
CA ALA A 147 19.76 -1.40 16.57
C ALA A 147 19.99 -2.92 16.68
N LEU A 148 20.32 -3.60 15.58
CA LEU A 148 20.48 -5.06 15.55
C LEU A 148 21.91 -5.52 15.90
N ASP A 149 22.89 -4.62 15.94
CA ASP A 149 24.27 -4.93 16.38
C ASP A 149 24.32 -5.40 17.86
N ALA A 150 23.23 -5.23 18.64
CA ALA A 150 23.09 -5.78 19.98
C ALA A 150 22.59 -7.25 20.02
N ALA A 151 22.25 -7.83 18.85
CA ALA A 151 21.66 -9.16 18.72
C ALA A 151 22.39 -10.00 17.66
N VAL A 152 23.72 -10.07 17.75
CA VAL A 152 24.46 -11.16 17.08
C VAL A 152 24.07 -12.47 17.79
N VAL A 153 23.13 -13.19 17.20
CA VAL A 153 22.90 -14.60 17.51
C VAL A 153 23.81 -15.38 16.57
N GLU A 154 24.84 -15.99 17.12
CA GLU A 154 25.62 -17.02 16.43
C GLU A 154 24.67 -18.12 15.97
N VAL A 155 24.60 -18.34 14.66
CA VAL A 155 23.95 -19.53 14.10
C VAL A 155 25.07 -20.57 13.97
N GLU A 156 25.03 -21.61 14.80
CA GLU A 156 25.88 -22.78 14.64
C GLU A 156 25.62 -23.44 13.27
N GLN A 157 26.70 -24.01 12.74
CA GLN A 157 26.96 -24.39 11.33
C GLN A 157 25.92 -25.29 10.66
#